data_AF-B7JXR7-F1
#
_entry.id   AF-B7JXR7-F1
#
_cell.length_a   1.000
_cell.length_b   1.000
_cell.length_c   1.000
_cell.angle_alpha   90.00
_cell.angle_beta   90.00
_cell.angle_gamma   90.00
#
_symmetry.space_group_name_H-M   'P 1'
#
loop_
_entity.id
_entity.type
_entity.pdbx_description
1 polymer ?
#
loop_
_entity_poly.entity_id
_entity_poly.type
_entity_poly.pdbx_seq_one_letter_code
_entity_poly.pdbx_strand_id
1 'polypeptide(L)'
;MNIREKFNQYPDEMQQWMIQQEKTKLTRIQQGLEKAKRVYTELQPKNQGKWLQETIQLLEQYLTILPSRDWTLDNIENISDDYILQVWETLDNDVSLGELISQVETRYEELLKL
;
A
#
# COMPACT_ATOMS: atom_id res chain seq x y z
N MET A 1 19.67 -11.07 6.79
CA MET A 1 20.06 -11.30 5.39
C MET A 1 19.45 -10.18 4.59
N ASN A 2 20.26 -9.33 3.95
CA ASN A 2 19.80 -8.06 3.38
C ASN A 2 18.82 -8.32 2.22
N ILE A 3 17.68 -7.64 2.18
CA ILE A 3 16.66 -7.81 1.13
C ILE A 3 17.24 -7.60 -0.27
N ARG A 4 18.17 -6.65 -0.43
CA ARG A 4 18.83 -6.39 -1.71
C ARG A 4 19.70 -7.55 -2.15
N GLU A 5 20.40 -8.20 -1.21
CA GLU A 5 21.21 -9.39 -1.50
C GLU A 5 20.34 -10.58 -1.90
N LYS A 6 19.15 -10.74 -1.30
CA LYS A 6 18.17 -11.74 -1.72
C LYS A 6 17.62 -11.43 -3.11
N PHE A 7 17.25 -10.16 -3.32
CA PHE A 7 16.64 -9.69 -4.55
C PHE A 7 17.57 -9.88 -5.77
N ASN A 8 18.86 -9.56 -5.60
CA ASN A 8 19.88 -9.71 -6.64
C ASN A 8 20.19 -11.18 -7.01
N GLN A 9 19.64 -12.17 -6.30
CA GLN A 9 19.78 -13.60 -6.65
C GLN A 9 18.74 -14.04 -7.69
N TYR A 10 17.67 -13.27 -7.90
CA TYR A 10 16.66 -13.57 -8.90
C TYR A 10 17.10 -13.12 -10.31
N PRO A 11 16.62 -13.76 -11.38
CA PRO A 11 16.82 -13.27 -12.75
C PRO A 11 16.23 -11.87 -12.94
N ASP A 12 16.82 -11.04 -13.81
CA ASP A 12 16.39 -9.65 -14.04
C ASP A 12 14.91 -9.51 -14.42
N GLU A 13 14.38 -10.44 -15.23
CA GLU A 13 12.96 -10.46 -15.58
C GLU A 13 12.06 -10.68 -14.35
N MET A 14 12.49 -11.54 -13.43
CA MET A 14 11.78 -11.82 -12.18
C MET A 14 11.90 -10.63 -11.22
N GLN A 15 13.08 -10.01 -11.14
CA GLN A 15 13.29 -8.78 -10.37
C GLN A 15 12.34 -7.67 -10.82
N GLN A 16 12.28 -7.40 -12.13
CA GLN A 16 11.38 -6.39 -12.71
C GLN A 16 9.91 -6.74 -12.50
N TRP A 17 9.55 -8.02 -12.64
CA TRP A 17 8.19 -8.48 -12.35
C TRP A 17 7.80 -8.23 -10.88
N MET A 18 8.65 -8.61 -9.93
CA MET A 18 8.40 -8.42 -8.50
C MET A 18 8.25 -6.93 -8.15
N ILE A 19 9.14 -6.09 -8.68
CA ILE A 19 9.06 -4.63 -8.53
C ILE A 19 7.73 -4.12 -9.05
N GLN A 20 7.30 -4.55 -10.24
CA GLN A 20 6.04 -4.07 -10.81
C GLN A 20 4.80 -4.55 -10.07
N GLN A 21 4.83 -5.77 -9.51
CA GLN A 21 3.75 -6.23 -8.64
C GLN A 21 3.59 -5.32 -7.42
N GLU A 22 4.70 -4.97 -6.76
CA GLU A 22 4.65 -4.10 -5.59
C GLU A 22 4.22 -2.68 -5.95
N LYS A 23 4.74 -2.10 -7.04
CA LYS A 23 4.27 -0.79 -7.55
C LYS A 23 2.78 -0.79 -7.80
N THR A 24 2.27 -1.83 -8.46
CA THR A 24 0.84 -1.97 -8.75
C THR A 24 0.02 -2.06 -7.47
N LYS A 25 0.49 -2.81 -6.47
CA LYS A 25 -0.16 -2.93 -5.17
C LYS A 25 -0.24 -1.59 -4.45
N LEU A 26 0.87 -0.87 -4.32
CA LEU A 26 0.94 0.43 -3.66
C LEU A 26 0.05 1.47 -4.35
N THR A 27 0.08 1.52 -5.68
CA THR A 27 -0.79 2.39 -6.49
C THR A 27 -2.27 2.12 -6.22
N ARG A 28 -2.66 0.85 -6.20
CA ARG A 28 -4.04 0.43 -5.94
C ARG A 28 -4.51 0.77 -4.53
N ILE A 29 -3.64 0.58 -3.53
CA ILE A 29 -3.92 0.94 -2.14
C ILE A 29 -4.22 2.44 -2.03
N GLN A 30 -3.39 3.28 -2.65
CA GLN A 30 -3.61 4.73 -2.62
C GLN A 30 -4.88 5.15 -3.36
N GLN A 31 -5.13 4.59 -4.54
CA GLN A 31 -6.37 4.86 -5.29
C GLN A 31 -7.61 4.43 -4.50
N GLY A 32 -7.54 3.26 -3.86
CA GLY A 32 -8.58 2.74 -2.98
C GLY A 32 -8.83 3.65 -1.79
N LEU A 33 -7.76 4.16 -1.17
CA LEU A 33 -7.83 5.11 -0.06
C LEU A 33 -8.50 6.44 -0.48
N GLU A 34 -8.09 7.03 -1.60
CA GLU A 34 -8.69 8.26 -2.12
C GLU A 34 -10.18 8.06 -2.44
N LYS A 35 -10.54 6.94 -3.06
CA LYS A 35 -11.95 6.60 -3.32
C LYS A 35 -12.72 6.41 -2.01
N ALA A 36 -12.16 5.69 -1.04
CA ALA A 36 -12.76 5.44 0.26
C ALA A 36 -13.03 6.76 1.00
N LYS A 37 -12.07 7.70 1.01
CA LYS A 37 -12.24 9.03 1.60
C LYS A 37 -13.38 9.83 0.98
N ARG A 38 -13.48 9.81 -0.36
CA ARG A 38 -14.58 10.47 -1.09
C ARG A 38 -15.93 9.88 -0.70
N VAL A 39 -16.06 8.56 -0.77
CA VAL A 39 -17.29 7.84 -0.39
C VAL A 39 -17.65 8.08 1.08
N TYR A 40 -16.67 8.08 1.98
CA TYR A 40 -16.89 8.35 3.40
C TYR A 40 -17.45 9.75 3.63
N THR A 41 -16.95 10.75 2.91
CA THR A 41 -17.45 12.14 2.98
C THR A 41 -18.94 12.23 2.60
N GLU A 42 -19.39 11.41 1.66
CA GLU A 42 -20.82 11.34 1.25
C GLU A 42 -21.70 10.58 2.25
N LEU A 43 -21.13 9.63 2.98
CA LEU A 43 -21.83 8.79 3.98
C LEU A 43 -21.82 9.38 5.39
N GLN A 44 -20.84 10.23 5.72
CA GLN A 44 -20.69 10.86 7.02
C GLN A 44 -21.97 11.61 7.48
N PRO A 45 -22.69 12.36 6.61
CA PRO A 45 -23.93 13.03 7.00
C PRO A 45 -25.06 12.07 7.38
N LYS A 46 -24.95 10.77 7.03
CA LYS A 46 -25.95 9.73 7.31
C LYS A 46 -25.60 8.89 8.55
N ASN A 47 -24.53 9.21 9.28
CA ASN A 47 -23.96 8.36 10.35
C ASN A 47 -23.69 6.91 9.88
N GLN A 48 -23.39 6.75 8.60
CA GLN A 48 -23.04 5.47 7.99
C GLN A 48 -21.53 5.46 7.67
N GLY A 49 -20.94 4.27 7.51
CA GLY A 49 -19.55 4.15 7.06
C GLY A 49 -18.50 4.02 8.16
N LYS A 50 -18.85 3.54 9.37
CA LYS A 50 -17.86 3.21 10.42
C LYS A 50 -16.78 2.25 9.90
N TRP A 51 -17.17 1.19 9.21
CA TRP A 51 -16.25 0.24 8.57
C TRP A 51 -15.32 0.93 7.54
N LEU A 52 -15.84 1.92 6.81
CA LEU A 52 -15.07 2.67 5.81
C LEU A 52 -14.05 3.61 6.48
N GLN A 53 -14.43 4.22 7.61
CA GLN A 53 -13.53 5.02 8.43
C GLN A 53 -12.37 4.19 9.00
N GLU A 54 -12.67 3.01 9.56
CA GLU A 54 -11.66 2.07 10.08
C GLU A 54 -10.71 1.62 8.96
N THR A 55 -11.27 1.35 7.77
CA THR A 55 -10.50 1.04 6.57
C THR A 55 -9.58 2.19 6.15
N ILE A 56 -10.09 3.43 6.09
CA ILE A 56 -9.28 4.62 5.76
C ILE A 56 -8.11 4.76 6.73
N GLN A 57 -8.38 4.69 8.04
CA GLN A 57 -7.36 4.82 9.08
C GLN A 57 -6.26 3.76 8.94
N LEU A 58 -6.64 2.52 8.67
CA LEU A 58 -5.71 1.41 8.51
C LEU A 58 -4.82 1.59 7.27
N LEU A 59 -5.39 2.01 6.14
CA LEU A 59 -4.64 2.28 4.92
C LEU A 59 -3.70 3.48 5.07
N GLU A 60 -4.13 4.54 5.76
CA GLU A 60 -3.27 5.69 6.09
C GLU A 60 -2.11 5.32 7.00
N GLN A 61 -2.38 4.51 8.03
CA GLN A 61 -1.35 4.00 8.93
C GLN A 61 -0.30 3.21 8.15
N TYR A 62 -0.73 2.31 7.26
CA TYR A 62 0.18 1.55 6.41
C TYR A 62 1.09 2.46 5.57
N LEU A 63 0.52 3.45 4.86
CA LEU A 63 1.30 4.35 4.01
C LEU A 63 2.24 5.28 4.80
N THR A 64 1.91 5.58 6.05
CA THR A 64 2.75 6.41 6.94
C THR A 64 4.00 5.67 7.42
N ILE A 65 3.93 4.34 7.51
CA ILE A 65 5.06 3.51 7.96
C ILE A 65 6.08 3.30 6.84
N LEU A 66 5.63 3.35 5.59
CA LEU A 66 6.50 3.23 4.43
C LEU A 66 7.49 4.41 4.33
N PRO A 67 8.64 4.24 3.65
CA PRO A 67 9.60 5.33 3.43
C PRO A 67 8.92 6.59 2.91
N SER A 68 9.30 7.75 3.45
CA SER A 68 8.60 9.01 3.18
C SER A 68 8.57 9.33 1.70
N ARG A 69 7.36 9.52 1.17
CA ARG A 69 7.10 9.88 -0.23
C ARG A 69 5.89 10.77 -0.30
N ASP A 70 5.84 11.61 -1.32
CA ASP A 70 4.60 12.21 -1.77
C ASP A 70 3.71 11.14 -2.43
N TRP A 71 2.65 10.74 -1.71
CA TRP A 71 1.67 9.74 -2.13
C TRP A 71 0.54 10.30 -2.99
N THR A 72 0.69 11.51 -3.52
CA THR A 72 -0.26 12.06 -4.50
C THR A 72 -0.36 11.18 -5.75
N LEU A 73 -1.55 11.14 -6.36
CA LEU A 73 -1.83 10.37 -7.58
C LEU A 73 -0.84 10.70 -8.72
N ASP A 74 -0.43 11.96 -8.81
CA ASP A 74 0.53 12.44 -9.83
C ASP A 74 1.94 11.87 -9.65
N ASN A 75 2.30 11.47 -8.42
CA ASN A 75 3.61 10.93 -8.09
C ASN A 75 3.66 9.39 -8.04
N ILE A 76 2.51 8.74 -8.22
CA ILE A 76 2.37 7.29 -8.10
C ILE A 76 2.89 6.54 -9.34
N GLU A 77 2.77 7.13 -10.52
CA GLU A 77 3.27 6.52 -11.76
C GLU A 77 4.80 6.52 -11.82
N ASN A 78 5.45 7.35 -10.99
CA ASN A 78 6.90 7.52 -10.93
C ASN A 78 7.54 6.79 -9.74
N ILE A 79 6.95 5.67 -9.28
CA ILE A 79 7.59 4.88 -8.23
C ILE A 79 8.91 4.31 -8.74
N SER A 80 10.02 4.69 -8.09
CA SER A 80 11.35 4.18 -8.43
C SER A 80 11.52 2.76 -7.93
N ASP A 81 12.35 1.99 -8.61
CA ASP A 81 12.69 0.62 -8.21
C ASP A 81 13.36 0.60 -6.84
N ASP A 82 14.24 1.58 -6.57
CA ASP A 82 14.90 1.71 -5.27
C ASP A 82 13.92 1.97 -4.12
N TYR A 83 12.84 2.71 -4.38
CA TYR A 83 11.79 2.92 -3.39
C TYR A 83 11.10 1.61 -3.00
N ILE A 84 10.87 0.71 -3.97
CA ILE A 84 10.30 -0.61 -3.69
C ILE A 84 11.22 -1.44 -2.80
N LEU A 85 12.53 -1.38 -3.04
CA LEU A 85 13.50 -2.06 -2.18
C LEU A 85 13.49 -1.51 -0.75
N GLN A 86 13.41 -0.18 -0.58
CA GLN A 86 13.28 0.45 0.73
C GLN A 86 11.96 0.06 1.42
N VAL A 87 10.85 -0.01 0.69
CA VAL A 87 9.57 -0.49 1.21
C VAL A 87 9.72 -1.91 1.75
N TRP A 88 10.26 -2.84 0.97
CA TRP A 88 10.47 -4.20 1.44
C TRP A 88 11.42 -4.27 2.64
N GLU A 89 12.49 -3.47 2.66
CA GLU A 89 13.41 -3.37 3.81
C GLU A 89 12.67 -2.91 5.07
N THR A 90 11.79 -1.91 4.98
CA THR A 90 10.95 -1.49 6.11
C THR A 90 10.04 -2.63 6.58
N LEU A 91 9.43 -3.37 5.65
CA LEU A 91 8.49 -4.45 5.96
C LEU A 91 9.16 -5.69 6.57
N ASP A 92 10.38 -6.05 6.16
CA ASP A 92 11.12 -7.22 6.69
C ASP A 92 11.68 -6.95 8.11
N ASN A 93 11.90 -5.69 8.45
CA ASN A 93 12.44 -5.30 9.76
C ASN A 93 11.38 -5.17 10.86
N ASP A 94 10.09 -5.16 10.52
CA ASP A 94 9.00 -4.99 11.49
C ASP A 94 7.90 -6.05 11.33
N VAL A 95 7.97 -7.06 12.19
CA VAL A 95 7.03 -8.20 12.23
C VAL A 95 5.59 -7.74 12.51
N SER A 96 5.38 -6.61 13.18
CA SER A 96 4.04 -6.06 13.44
C SER A 96 3.36 -5.56 12.16
N LEU A 97 4.12 -5.32 11.09
CA LEU A 97 3.59 -4.92 9.78
C LEU A 97 2.99 -6.08 9.00
N GLY A 98 3.33 -7.33 9.32
CA GLY A 98 2.74 -8.49 8.66
C GLY A 98 1.22 -8.56 8.87
N GLU A 99 0.77 -8.29 10.10
CA GLU A 99 -0.66 -8.23 10.41
C GLU A 99 -1.34 -7.03 9.73
N LEU A 100 -0.67 -5.87 9.75
CA LEU A 100 -1.16 -4.66 9.07
C LEU A 100 -1.33 -4.89 7.56
N ILE A 101 -0.37 -5.53 6.89
CA ILE A 101 -0.44 -5.85 5.45
C ILE A 101 -1.63 -6.75 5.16
N SER A 102 -1.84 -7.81 5.94
CA SER A 102 -2.96 -8.72 5.73
C SER A 102 -4.30 -8.01 5.90
N GLN A 103 -4.40 -7.12 6.90
CA GLN A 103 -5.59 -6.28 7.08
C GLN A 103 -5.79 -5.31 5.90
N VAL A 104 -4.72 -4.67 5.41
CA VAL A 104 -4.76 -3.76 4.25
C VAL A 104 -5.25 -4.48 3.01
N GLU A 105 -4.72 -5.67 2.71
CA GLU A 105 -5.12 -6.48 1.56
C GLU A 105 -6.59 -6.90 1.64
N THR A 106 -7.03 -7.36 2.82
CA THR A 106 -8.43 -7.72 3.06
C THR A 106 -9.37 -6.53 2.87
N ARG A 107 -9.03 -5.38 3.47
CA ARG A 107 -9.85 -4.17 3.36
C ARG A 107 -9.89 -3.63 1.94
N TYR A 108 -8.79 -3.75 1.21
CA TYR A 108 -8.75 -3.37 -0.20
C TYR A 108 -9.68 -4.25 -1.06
N GLU A 109 -9.69 -5.57 -0.87
CA GLU A 109 -10.61 -6.46 -1.58
C GLU A 109 -12.08 -6.11 -1.30
N GLU A 110 -12.38 -5.68 -0.08
CA GLU A 110 -13.71 -5.18 0.29
C GLU A 110 -14.03 -3.83 -0.38
N LEU A 111 -13.06 -2.90 -0.48
CA LEU A 111 -13.22 -1.62 -1.18
C LEU A 111 -13.49 -1.78 -2.68
N LEU A 112 -12.92 -2.80 -3.31
CA LEU A 112 -13.17 -3.09 -4.74
C LEU A 112 -14.62 -3.47 -5.04
N LYS A 113 -15.39 -3.89 -4.03
CA LYS A 113 -16.81 -4.29 -4.17
C LYS A 113 -17.77 -3.10 -4.09
N LEU A 114 -17.28 -1.92 -3.73
CA LEU A 114 -18.02 -0.65 -3.71
C LEU A 114 -17.99 0.05 -5.08
#